data_AF-A0A2V6FMN6-F1
#
_entry.id   AF-A0A2V6FMN6-F1
#
_cell.length_a   1.000
_cell.length_b   1.000
_cell.length_c   1.000
_cell.angle_alpha   90.00
_cell.angle_beta   90.00
_cell.angle_gamma   90.00
#
_symmetry.space_group_name_H-M   'P 1'
#
loop_
_entity.id
_entity.type
_entity.pdbx_description
1 polymer ?
#
loop_
_entity_poly.entity_id
_entity_poly.type
_entity_poly.pdbx_seq_one_letter_code
_entity_poly.pdbx_strand_id
1 'polypeptide(L)'
;MLVFVPIVLLSTAYAVSPAPDGGYPNGNTAEGDYALADLSSGAKNTAVGAGALFSDFTGNNNTALGEEALLYNTASSNTATGYQALFSNRSGTENTATGVDALSNNTTGSQNTAIGVRALHLNNTANGNTAAGWEALSSNTTGNGNTASGSQSLYNNTAGNSNTATGLDALLSNTTGDNNTAMGLAALENNTTGGGNTATGLNALLFNTTGSSNTATGVEALLHNDNGINNAAFGVDALASNSSGGDNTASGTVALFSNTTGNDNTATGFEALYNNTIGTDNTAGGFQALFKNTTGNNNTASGKGALANNTTGGNNVALGLGAGSNLTTGSNNIIIGTNVVGNSSDAYITRIGSSTQKKTFIGGISGKTVANGVGVIINGNGQLGTVQSSARYKTAIKPMDKASEALLALKPVTFRYKEELDPDKIPQFGLIAEEVEK
;
A
#
# COMPACT_ATOMS: atom_id res chain seq x y z
N MET A 1 -82.87 -28.02 -30.04
CA MET A 1 -81.85 -27.59 -29.08
C MET A 1 -80.49 -27.93 -29.69
N LEU A 2 -79.70 -26.89 -30.05
CA LEU A 2 -78.22 -26.84 -30.12
C LEU A 2 -77.46 -27.93 -30.94
N VAL A 3 -76.54 -27.68 -31.87
CA VAL A 3 -75.83 -26.49 -32.38
C VAL A 3 -75.39 -26.81 -33.82
N PHE A 4 -75.68 -25.94 -34.78
CA PHE A 4 -74.96 -25.91 -36.07
C PHE A 4 -73.70 -25.07 -35.84
N VAL A 5 -72.53 -25.69 -35.88
CA VAL A 5 -71.24 -24.96 -35.84
C VAL A 5 -70.85 -24.66 -37.29
N PRO A 6 -70.79 -23.38 -37.71
CA PRO A 6 -70.25 -23.05 -39.01
C PRO A 6 -68.73 -23.15 -38.94
N ILE A 7 -68.13 -23.99 -39.78
CA ILE A 7 -66.70 -23.91 -40.07
C ILE A 7 -66.50 -22.66 -40.92
N VAL A 8 -66.15 -21.56 -40.24
CA VAL A 8 -65.62 -20.37 -40.90
C VAL A 8 -64.18 -20.70 -41.27
N LEU A 9 -63.94 -21.00 -42.54
CA LEU A 9 -62.61 -20.90 -43.13
C LEU A 9 -62.22 -19.41 -43.09
N LEU A 10 -61.46 -19.03 -42.07
CA LEU A 10 -60.83 -17.72 -42.01
C LEU A 10 -59.89 -17.59 -43.22
N SER A 11 -60.24 -16.64 -44.08
CA SER A 11 -59.45 -16.20 -45.22
C SER A 11 -58.11 -15.64 -44.76
N THR A 12 -57.07 -16.00 -45.52
CA THR A 12 -55.75 -15.35 -45.60
C THR A 12 -54.98 -15.24 -44.29
N ALA A 13 -54.20 -16.28 -43.97
CA ALA A 13 -52.91 -16.04 -43.35
C ALA A 13 -52.07 -15.24 -44.35
N TYR A 14 -51.86 -13.95 -44.09
CA TYR A 14 -50.87 -13.17 -44.84
C TYR A 14 -49.51 -13.82 -44.58
N ALA A 15 -48.98 -14.52 -45.58
CA ALA A 15 -47.55 -14.76 -45.62
C ALA A 15 -46.88 -13.37 -45.67
N VAL A 16 -45.91 -13.14 -44.80
CA VAL A 16 -45.04 -11.96 -44.89
C VAL A 16 -44.44 -11.91 -46.30
N SER A 17 -44.50 -10.73 -46.92
CA SER A 17 -44.02 -10.49 -48.28
C SER A 17 -42.99 -9.36 -48.24
N PRO A 18 -41.72 -9.61 -48.61
CA PRO A 18 -41.19 -10.91 -49.05
C PRO A 18 -41.15 -11.97 -47.94
N ALA A 19 -41.04 -13.25 -48.33
CA ALA A 19 -40.89 -14.34 -47.37
C ALA A 19 -39.61 -14.17 -46.54
N PRO A 20 -39.54 -14.66 -45.28
CA PRO A 20 -38.31 -14.60 -44.49
C PRO A 20 -37.22 -15.38 -45.25
N ASP A 21 -36.14 -14.69 -45.60
CA ASP A 21 -35.02 -15.19 -46.41
C ASP A 21 -34.04 -15.99 -45.55
N GLY A 22 -34.55 -17.06 -44.94
CA GLY A 22 -33.87 -17.82 -43.88
C GLY A 22 -32.69 -18.70 -44.30
N GLY A 23 -32.02 -18.48 -45.43
CA GLY A 23 -30.85 -19.28 -45.80
C GLY A 23 -30.06 -18.73 -46.97
N TYR A 24 -28.97 -18.04 -46.67
CA TYR A 24 -27.97 -17.62 -47.65
C TYR A 24 -26.92 -18.73 -47.85
N PRO A 25 -26.23 -18.78 -49.01
CA PRO A 25 -25.16 -19.73 -49.27
C PRO A 25 -24.12 -19.76 -48.15
N ASN A 26 -23.41 -20.88 -47.99
CA ASN A 26 -22.35 -21.07 -46.98
C ASN A 26 -22.80 -20.94 -45.51
N GLY A 27 -24.09 -21.15 -45.24
CA GLY A 27 -24.64 -21.16 -43.89
C GLY A 27 -24.81 -19.76 -43.29
N ASN A 28 -25.05 -18.76 -44.13
CA ASN A 28 -25.32 -17.39 -43.70
C ASN A 28 -26.83 -17.18 -43.45
N THR A 29 -27.16 -16.26 -42.55
CA THR A 29 -28.54 -15.84 -42.22
C THR A 29 -28.58 -14.32 -42.24
N ALA A 30 -29.54 -13.73 -42.97
CA ALA A 30 -29.79 -12.29 -42.98
C ALA A 30 -31.28 -12.02 -42.71
N GLU A 31 -31.60 -10.94 -42.01
CA GLU A 31 -32.97 -10.43 -41.83
C GLU A 31 -32.90 -8.92 -41.59
N GLY A 32 -33.63 -8.13 -42.39
CA GLY A 32 -33.64 -6.66 -42.33
C GLY A 32 -33.02 -5.99 -43.56
N ASP A 33 -33.38 -4.71 -43.76
CA ASP A 33 -32.96 -3.95 -44.93
C ASP A 33 -31.43 -3.86 -45.02
N TYR A 34 -30.87 -4.26 -46.17
CA TYR A 34 -29.43 -4.24 -46.45
C TYR A 34 -28.55 -5.10 -45.52
N ALA A 35 -29.11 -6.08 -44.81
CA ALA A 35 -28.32 -7.05 -44.07
C ALA A 35 -27.48 -7.91 -45.04
N LEU A 36 -26.16 -8.05 -44.80
CA LEU A 36 -25.20 -8.78 -45.65
C LEU A 36 -25.17 -8.35 -47.13
N ALA A 37 -25.42 -7.06 -47.43
CA ALA A 37 -25.55 -6.56 -48.79
C ALA A 37 -24.32 -6.81 -49.70
N ASP A 38 -23.09 -6.67 -49.19
CA ASP A 38 -21.85 -6.80 -49.97
C ASP A 38 -21.21 -8.21 -49.91
N LEU A 39 -21.91 -9.21 -49.38
CA LEU A 39 -21.35 -10.55 -49.16
C LEU A 39 -20.96 -11.25 -50.47
N SER A 40 -19.68 -11.66 -50.59
CA SER A 40 -19.17 -12.42 -51.73
C SER A 40 -18.90 -13.89 -51.40
N SER A 41 -17.96 -14.17 -50.49
CA SER A 41 -17.53 -15.54 -50.18
C SER A 41 -17.52 -15.88 -48.69
N GLY A 42 -17.93 -14.94 -47.83
CA GLY A 42 -18.04 -15.17 -46.40
C GLY A 42 -19.04 -16.28 -46.04
N ALA A 43 -18.82 -16.93 -44.91
CA ALA A 43 -19.55 -18.10 -44.47
C ALA A 43 -19.92 -18.03 -42.98
N LYS A 44 -21.05 -18.66 -42.62
CA LYS A 44 -21.51 -18.81 -41.23
C LYS A 44 -21.75 -17.49 -40.49
N ASN A 45 -22.20 -16.46 -41.20
CA ASN A 45 -22.55 -15.15 -40.64
C ASN A 45 -24.04 -15.09 -40.29
N THR A 46 -24.38 -14.42 -39.20
CA THR A 46 -25.76 -14.10 -38.81
C THR A 46 -25.92 -12.59 -38.74
N ALA A 47 -26.81 -12.01 -39.54
CA ALA A 47 -27.09 -10.58 -39.60
C ALA A 47 -28.58 -10.32 -39.39
N VAL A 48 -28.97 -9.68 -38.29
CA VAL A 48 -30.36 -9.38 -37.97
C VAL A 48 -30.48 -7.91 -37.58
N GLY A 49 -31.12 -7.10 -38.42
CA GLY A 49 -31.25 -5.66 -38.28
C GLY A 49 -30.89 -4.91 -39.55
N ALA A 50 -31.42 -3.70 -39.72
CA ALA A 50 -31.11 -2.87 -40.88
C ALA A 50 -29.60 -2.55 -40.92
N GLY A 51 -28.95 -2.79 -42.05
CA GLY A 51 -27.50 -2.59 -42.24
C GLY A 51 -26.60 -3.53 -41.43
N ALA A 52 -27.12 -4.59 -40.81
CA ALA A 52 -26.28 -5.53 -40.08
C ALA A 52 -25.28 -6.23 -41.04
N LEU A 53 -23.98 -6.19 -40.73
CA LEU A 53 -22.90 -6.77 -41.57
C LEU A 53 -22.91 -6.29 -43.05
N PHE A 54 -23.34 -5.06 -43.32
CA PHE A 54 -23.47 -4.53 -44.69
C PHE A 54 -22.22 -4.74 -45.56
N SER A 55 -21.04 -4.38 -45.04
CA SER A 55 -19.78 -4.35 -45.80
C SER A 55 -19.00 -5.67 -45.78
N ASP A 56 -19.56 -6.76 -45.23
CA ASP A 56 -18.81 -8.01 -45.05
C ASP A 56 -18.61 -8.75 -46.36
N PHE A 57 -17.45 -8.58 -47.00
CA PHE A 57 -17.15 -9.18 -48.30
C PHE A 57 -16.71 -10.67 -48.19
N THR A 58 -15.80 -10.97 -47.26
CA THR A 58 -15.13 -12.28 -47.11
C THR A 58 -15.07 -12.80 -45.67
N GLY A 59 -15.59 -12.06 -44.69
CA GLY A 59 -15.55 -12.44 -43.29
C GLY A 59 -16.40 -13.68 -43.00
N ASN A 60 -15.99 -14.43 -41.99
CA ASN A 60 -16.66 -15.66 -41.59
C ASN A 60 -17.00 -15.63 -40.10
N ASN A 61 -18.00 -16.41 -39.71
CA ASN A 61 -18.38 -16.64 -38.31
C ASN A 61 -18.72 -15.34 -37.55
N ASN A 62 -19.30 -14.34 -38.22
CA ASN A 62 -19.74 -13.10 -37.61
C ASN A 62 -21.19 -13.19 -37.12
N THR A 63 -21.51 -12.54 -35.99
CA THR A 63 -22.89 -12.41 -35.50
C THR A 63 -23.19 -10.93 -35.26
N ALA A 64 -24.16 -10.37 -35.96
CA ALA A 64 -24.64 -9.00 -35.83
C ALA A 64 -26.14 -8.99 -35.53
N LEU A 65 -26.53 -8.48 -34.36
CA LEU A 65 -27.91 -8.35 -33.93
C LEU A 65 -28.19 -6.90 -33.51
N GLY A 66 -28.88 -6.14 -34.34
CA GLY A 66 -29.16 -4.72 -34.13
C GLY A 66 -28.97 -3.93 -35.42
N GLU A 67 -29.61 -2.77 -35.48
CA GLU A 67 -29.40 -1.81 -36.57
C GLU A 67 -27.94 -1.35 -36.58
N GLU A 68 -27.32 -1.44 -37.76
CA GLU A 68 -25.93 -1.08 -38.06
C GLU A 68 -24.87 -1.81 -37.20
N ALA A 69 -25.23 -2.93 -36.56
CA ALA A 69 -24.26 -3.79 -35.89
C ALA A 69 -23.26 -4.35 -36.93
N LEU A 70 -21.96 -4.19 -36.68
CA LEU A 70 -20.89 -4.61 -37.60
C LEU A 70 -21.01 -4.03 -39.04
N LEU A 71 -21.61 -2.83 -39.22
CA LEU A 71 -21.86 -2.24 -40.56
C LEU A 71 -20.64 -2.27 -41.50
N TYR A 72 -19.46 -1.85 -41.01
CA TYR A 72 -18.23 -1.77 -41.81
C TYR A 72 -17.29 -2.97 -41.66
N ASN A 73 -17.72 -4.05 -40.99
CA ASN A 73 -16.90 -5.23 -40.74
C ASN A 73 -16.50 -5.95 -42.02
N THR A 74 -15.18 -6.11 -42.23
CA THR A 74 -14.62 -6.98 -43.29
C THR A 74 -13.82 -8.16 -42.72
N ALA A 75 -13.87 -8.36 -41.40
CA ALA A 75 -13.10 -9.35 -40.65
C ALA A 75 -13.94 -10.56 -40.23
N SER A 76 -13.30 -11.56 -39.62
CA SER A 76 -13.96 -12.79 -39.15
C SER A 76 -14.09 -12.85 -37.64
N SER A 77 -15.01 -13.69 -37.17
CA SER A 77 -15.18 -14.10 -35.76
C SER A 77 -15.55 -12.95 -34.83
N ASN A 78 -16.38 -12.01 -35.28
CA ASN A 78 -16.86 -10.90 -34.44
C ASN A 78 -18.32 -11.09 -34.03
N THR A 79 -18.65 -10.76 -32.78
CA THR A 79 -20.03 -10.77 -32.25
C THR A 79 -20.42 -9.35 -31.83
N ALA A 80 -21.53 -8.84 -32.35
CA ALA A 80 -22.07 -7.54 -32.02
C ALA A 80 -23.58 -7.63 -31.77
N THR A 81 -24.05 -7.13 -30.62
CA THR A 81 -25.46 -7.07 -30.26
C THR A 81 -25.80 -5.68 -29.70
N GLY A 82 -26.66 -4.94 -30.38
CA GLY A 82 -27.06 -3.57 -30.04
C GLY A 82 -26.94 -2.61 -31.23
N TYR A 83 -27.61 -1.45 -31.13
CA TYR A 83 -27.49 -0.38 -32.11
C TYR A 83 -26.03 0.08 -32.24
N GLN A 84 -25.49 0.07 -33.45
CA GLN A 84 -24.11 0.46 -33.77
C GLN A 84 -23.01 -0.26 -32.96
N ALA A 85 -23.32 -1.44 -32.40
CA ALA A 85 -22.31 -2.27 -31.77
C ALA A 85 -21.25 -2.66 -32.81
N LEU A 86 -19.98 -2.36 -32.52
CA LEU A 86 -18.83 -2.70 -33.36
C LEU A 86 -18.88 -2.11 -34.79
N PHE A 87 -19.56 -0.96 -34.96
CA PHE A 87 -19.89 -0.31 -36.23
C PHE A 87 -18.72 -0.12 -37.21
N SER A 88 -17.58 0.41 -36.75
CA SER A 88 -16.44 0.81 -37.61
C SER A 88 -15.40 -0.28 -37.86
N ASN A 89 -15.62 -1.51 -37.36
CA ASN A 89 -14.60 -2.55 -37.41
C ASN A 89 -14.21 -2.84 -38.86
N ARG A 90 -12.93 -2.79 -39.23
CA ARG A 90 -12.49 -3.10 -40.60
C ARG A 90 -11.80 -4.44 -40.64
N SER A 91 -10.73 -4.60 -39.87
CA SER A 91 -9.87 -5.80 -39.90
C SER A 91 -9.73 -6.51 -38.55
N GLY A 92 -10.28 -5.95 -37.47
CA GLY A 92 -10.19 -6.55 -36.14
C GLY A 92 -10.97 -7.86 -36.05
N THR A 93 -10.38 -8.89 -35.44
CA THR A 93 -11.00 -10.22 -35.28
C THR A 93 -11.27 -10.54 -33.82
N GLU A 94 -12.15 -11.50 -33.57
CA GLU A 94 -12.40 -12.05 -32.22
C GLU A 94 -12.91 -11.01 -31.21
N ASN A 95 -13.64 -9.99 -31.69
CA ASN A 95 -14.24 -8.98 -30.83
C ASN A 95 -15.68 -9.36 -30.44
N THR A 96 -16.06 -9.07 -29.20
CA THR A 96 -17.43 -9.19 -28.68
C THR A 96 -17.92 -7.84 -28.20
N ALA A 97 -19.03 -7.34 -28.74
CA ALA A 97 -19.65 -6.08 -28.37
C ALA A 97 -21.14 -6.28 -28.05
N THR A 98 -21.56 -5.96 -26.83
CA THR A 98 -22.97 -6.06 -26.40
C THR A 98 -23.39 -4.78 -25.72
N GLY A 99 -24.26 -4.01 -26.37
CA GLY A 99 -24.72 -2.71 -25.90
C GLY A 99 -24.77 -1.69 -27.04
N VAL A 100 -25.51 -0.61 -26.80
CA VAL A 100 -25.55 0.53 -27.73
C VAL A 100 -24.17 1.18 -27.80
N ASP A 101 -23.64 1.38 -29.00
CA ASP A 101 -22.32 1.95 -29.28
C ASP A 101 -21.13 1.21 -28.61
N ALA A 102 -21.33 -0.04 -28.18
CA ALA A 102 -20.25 -0.83 -27.62
C ALA A 102 -19.17 -1.06 -28.69
N LEU A 103 -17.93 -0.66 -28.40
CA LEU A 103 -16.76 -0.85 -29.26
C LEU A 103 -16.92 -0.25 -30.68
N SER A 104 -17.74 0.79 -30.83
CA SER A 104 -18.20 1.26 -32.16
C SER A 104 -17.13 1.91 -33.05
N ASN A 105 -16.07 2.50 -32.49
CA ASN A 105 -14.97 3.09 -33.27
C ASN A 105 -13.75 2.16 -33.48
N ASN A 106 -13.86 0.88 -33.12
CA ASN A 106 -12.81 -0.10 -33.38
C ASN A 106 -12.55 -0.21 -34.88
N THR A 107 -11.32 -0.03 -35.35
CA THR A 107 -10.98 -0.16 -36.78
C THR A 107 -10.17 -1.43 -37.05
N THR A 108 -9.18 -1.71 -36.20
CA THR A 108 -8.22 -2.82 -36.39
C THR A 108 -7.98 -3.64 -35.11
N GLY A 109 -8.43 -3.16 -33.95
CA GLY A 109 -8.24 -3.85 -32.68
C GLY A 109 -8.92 -5.22 -32.66
N SER A 110 -8.27 -6.21 -32.05
CA SER A 110 -8.71 -7.60 -31.98
C SER A 110 -8.80 -8.07 -30.53
N GLN A 111 -9.57 -9.14 -30.30
CA GLN A 111 -9.70 -9.78 -28.99
C GLN A 111 -10.26 -8.86 -27.89
N ASN A 112 -11.11 -7.91 -28.25
CA ASN A 112 -11.74 -7.00 -27.29
C ASN A 112 -13.14 -7.49 -26.91
N THR A 113 -13.49 -7.39 -25.62
CA THR A 113 -14.82 -7.68 -25.09
C THR A 113 -15.41 -6.40 -24.49
N ALA A 114 -16.52 -5.93 -25.02
CA ALA A 114 -17.25 -4.74 -24.57
C ALA A 114 -18.70 -5.11 -24.22
N ILE A 115 -19.10 -4.93 -22.97
CA ILE A 115 -20.44 -5.24 -22.48
C ILE A 115 -20.96 -4.02 -21.71
N GLY A 116 -21.97 -3.36 -22.24
CA GLY A 116 -22.53 -2.12 -21.70
C GLY A 116 -22.61 -1.04 -22.77
N VAL A 117 -23.46 -0.04 -22.52
CA VAL A 117 -23.58 1.12 -23.41
C VAL A 117 -22.25 1.87 -23.43
N ARG A 118 -21.71 2.09 -24.62
CA ARG A 118 -20.42 2.78 -24.87
C ARG A 118 -19.21 2.18 -24.15
N ALA A 119 -19.27 0.91 -23.76
CA ALA A 119 -18.07 0.20 -23.32
C ALA A 119 -17.05 0.17 -24.48
N LEU A 120 -15.79 0.55 -24.23
CA LEU A 120 -14.72 0.65 -25.24
C LEU A 120 -15.04 1.52 -26.48
N HIS A 121 -15.89 2.53 -26.34
CA HIS A 121 -16.43 3.32 -27.45
C HIS A 121 -15.37 3.87 -28.44
N LEU A 122 -14.28 4.44 -27.95
CA LEU A 122 -13.22 5.08 -28.77
C LEU A 122 -12.03 4.15 -29.10
N ASN A 123 -12.12 2.84 -28.79
CA ASN A 123 -11.04 1.90 -29.11
C ASN A 123 -10.75 1.94 -30.60
N ASN A 124 -9.54 2.27 -31.03
CA ASN A 124 -9.22 2.36 -32.46
C ASN A 124 -8.43 1.14 -32.93
N THR A 125 -7.28 0.91 -32.29
CA THR A 125 -6.32 -0.12 -32.69
C THR A 125 -5.92 -1.07 -31.57
N ALA A 126 -6.42 -0.85 -30.35
CA ALA A 126 -5.95 -1.58 -29.19
C ALA A 126 -6.55 -2.99 -29.10
N ASN A 127 -5.77 -3.91 -28.56
CA ASN A 127 -6.06 -5.34 -28.50
C ASN A 127 -6.24 -5.84 -27.06
N GLY A 128 -7.02 -6.90 -26.92
CA GLY A 128 -7.09 -7.68 -25.68
C GLY A 128 -7.72 -6.93 -24.50
N ASN A 129 -8.61 -5.96 -24.74
CA ASN A 129 -9.27 -5.22 -23.66
C ASN A 129 -10.61 -5.86 -23.29
N THR A 130 -10.93 -5.89 -21.99
CA THR A 130 -12.22 -6.31 -21.46
C THR A 130 -12.87 -5.14 -20.73
N ALA A 131 -14.06 -4.71 -21.16
CA ALA A 131 -14.84 -3.64 -20.54
C ALA A 131 -16.26 -4.10 -20.29
N ALA A 132 -16.69 -4.07 -19.03
CA ALA A 132 -18.01 -4.47 -18.58
C ALA A 132 -18.62 -3.40 -17.67
N GLY A 133 -19.54 -2.59 -18.19
CA GLY A 133 -20.15 -1.48 -17.47
C GLY A 133 -20.57 -0.35 -18.42
N TRP A 134 -21.40 0.56 -17.92
CA TRP A 134 -21.72 1.80 -18.64
C TRP A 134 -20.45 2.64 -18.79
N GLU A 135 -20.07 2.95 -20.03
CA GLU A 135 -18.87 3.74 -20.37
C GLU A 135 -17.54 3.21 -19.81
N ALA A 136 -17.45 1.92 -19.48
CA ALA A 136 -16.20 1.29 -19.07
C ALA A 136 -15.17 1.36 -20.22
N LEU A 137 -13.94 1.82 -19.94
CA LEU A 137 -12.86 2.01 -20.92
C LEU A 137 -13.20 2.90 -22.14
N SER A 138 -14.20 3.79 -22.02
CA SER A 138 -14.80 4.50 -23.16
C SER A 138 -13.79 5.29 -24.01
N SER A 139 -12.78 5.91 -23.39
CA SER A 139 -11.80 6.76 -24.08
C SER A 139 -10.52 6.04 -24.54
N ASN A 140 -10.43 4.71 -24.37
CA ASN A 140 -9.25 3.94 -24.77
C ASN A 140 -9.02 4.05 -26.26
N THR A 141 -7.83 4.45 -26.70
CA THR A 141 -7.52 4.56 -28.14
C THR A 141 -6.52 3.50 -28.59
N THR A 142 -5.45 3.30 -27.80
CA THR A 142 -4.29 2.46 -28.13
C THR A 142 -3.81 1.56 -26.99
N GLY A 143 -4.34 1.72 -25.77
CA GLY A 143 -3.95 0.95 -24.60
C GLY A 143 -4.40 -0.51 -24.68
N ASN A 144 -3.46 -1.44 -24.53
CA ASN A 144 -3.70 -2.88 -24.69
C ASN A 144 -3.86 -3.60 -23.35
N GLY A 145 -4.61 -4.70 -23.36
CA GLY A 145 -4.65 -5.63 -22.23
C GLY A 145 -5.28 -5.07 -20.96
N ASN A 146 -6.18 -4.10 -21.06
CA ASN A 146 -6.86 -3.52 -19.90
C ASN A 146 -8.13 -4.29 -19.55
N THR A 147 -8.44 -4.40 -18.26
CA THR A 147 -9.68 -4.97 -17.74
C THR A 147 -10.42 -3.91 -16.93
N ALA A 148 -11.65 -3.60 -17.30
CA ALA A 148 -12.52 -2.62 -16.65
C ALA A 148 -13.88 -3.26 -16.34
N SER A 149 -14.24 -3.31 -15.07
CA SER A 149 -15.53 -3.83 -14.60
C SER A 149 -16.17 -2.86 -13.63
N GLY A 150 -17.30 -2.27 -14.02
CA GLY A 150 -17.96 -1.20 -13.28
C GLY A 150 -18.23 0.01 -14.17
N SER A 151 -19.24 0.79 -13.77
CA SER A 151 -19.57 2.05 -14.45
C SER A 151 -18.37 2.98 -14.44
N GLN A 152 -18.03 3.53 -15.61
CA GLN A 152 -16.90 4.46 -15.81
C GLN A 152 -15.53 3.97 -15.29
N SER A 153 -15.37 2.66 -15.05
CA SER A 153 -14.05 2.11 -14.73
C SER A 153 -13.08 2.35 -15.91
N LEU A 154 -11.91 2.92 -15.61
CA LEU A 154 -10.88 3.30 -16.60
C LEU A 154 -11.38 4.23 -17.73
N TYR A 155 -12.38 5.06 -17.48
CA TYR A 155 -13.06 5.88 -18.50
C TYR A 155 -12.11 6.73 -19.39
N ASN A 156 -11.13 7.43 -18.80
CA ASN A 156 -10.20 8.32 -19.52
C ASN A 156 -8.89 7.65 -19.96
N ASN A 157 -8.74 6.33 -19.85
CA ASN A 157 -7.53 5.65 -20.34
C ASN A 157 -7.33 5.96 -21.81
N THR A 158 -6.20 6.55 -22.21
CA THR A 158 -5.94 6.86 -23.63
C THR A 158 -4.97 5.87 -24.26
N ALA A 159 -3.85 5.59 -23.57
CA ALA A 159 -2.77 4.72 -24.05
C ALA A 159 -2.20 3.78 -22.99
N GLY A 160 -2.65 3.86 -21.73
CA GLY A 160 -2.17 3.00 -20.66
C GLY A 160 -2.46 1.52 -20.92
N ASN A 161 -1.52 0.66 -20.60
CA ASN A 161 -1.55 -0.78 -20.86
C ASN A 161 -1.64 -1.57 -19.56
N SER A 162 -2.23 -2.76 -19.65
CA SER A 162 -2.23 -3.76 -18.57
C SER A 162 -2.80 -3.25 -17.25
N ASN A 163 -3.79 -2.35 -17.31
CA ASN A 163 -4.49 -1.87 -16.12
C ASN A 163 -5.71 -2.74 -15.80
N THR A 164 -5.95 -3.01 -14.52
CA THR A 164 -7.14 -3.70 -14.03
C THR A 164 -7.93 -2.76 -13.12
N ALA A 165 -9.18 -2.47 -13.46
CA ALA A 165 -10.08 -1.63 -12.68
C ALA A 165 -11.39 -2.37 -12.41
N THR A 166 -11.76 -2.49 -11.15
CA THR A 166 -13.02 -3.12 -10.73
C THR A 166 -13.71 -2.25 -9.67
N GLY A 167 -14.84 -1.66 -10.02
CA GLY A 167 -15.57 -0.70 -9.20
C GLY A 167 -16.10 0.47 -10.01
N LEU A 168 -17.07 1.19 -9.46
CA LEU A 168 -17.49 2.48 -10.01
C LEU A 168 -16.31 3.46 -9.89
N ASP A 169 -15.99 4.16 -10.99
CA ASP A 169 -14.93 5.18 -11.08
C ASP A 169 -13.50 4.69 -10.73
N ALA A 170 -13.28 3.37 -10.65
CA ALA A 170 -11.94 2.83 -10.46
C ALA A 170 -11.03 3.22 -11.63
N LEU A 171 -9.88 3.85 -11.34
CA LEU A 171 -8.92 4.35 -12.34
C LEU A 171 -9.53 5.35 -13.37
N LEU A 172 -10.59 6.08 -13.01
CA LEU A 172 -11.35 6.96 -13.91
C LEU A 172 -10.46 7.88 -14.78
N SER A 173 -9.45 8.52 -14.20
CA SER A 173 -8.64 9.56 -14.85
C SER A 173 -7.29 9.08 -15.40
N ASN A 174 -7.02 7.77 -15.40
CA ASN A 174 -5.76 7.23 -15.94
C ASN A 174 -5.60 7.67 -17.39
N THR A 175 -4.51 8.33 -17.76
CA THR A 175 -4.29 8.73 -19.17
C THR A 175 -3.32 7.78 -19.86
N THR A 176 -2.14 7.59 -19.25
CA THR A 176 -1.00 6.84 -19.82
C THR A 176 -0.31 5.93 -18.80
N GLY A 177 -0.78 5.88 -17.54
CA GLY A 177 -0.22 4.99 -16.53
C GLY A 177 -0.42 3.52 -16.90
N ASP A 178 0.64 2.73 -16.75
CA ASP A 178 0.65 1.30 -17.05
C ASP A 178 0.64 0.45 -15.78
N ASN A 179 0.16 -0.79 -15.89
CA ASN A 179 0.27 -1.82 -14.84
C ASN A 179 -0.37 -1.44 -13.50
N ASN A 180 -1.46 -0.68 -13.51
CA ASN A 180 -2.19 -0.33 -12.28
C ASN A 180 -3.31 -1.34 -11.99
N THR A 181 -3.51 -1.68 -10.73
CA THR A 181 -4.63 -2.49 -10.24
C THR A 181 -5.46 -1.66 -9.27
N ALA A 182 -6.73 -1.42 -9.58
CA ALA A 182 -7.68 -0.69 -8.73
C ALA A 182 -8.93 -1.54 -8.49
N MET A 183 -9.21 -1.84 -7.22
CA MET A 183 -10.37 -2.64 -6.82
C MET A 183 -11.12 -1.95 -5.68
N GLY A 184 -12.28 -1.38 -5.99
CA GLY A 184 -13.09 -0.58 -5.06
C GLY A 184 -13.74 0.61 -5.74
N LEU A 185 -14.72 1.20 -5.08
CA LEU A 185 -15.30 2.49 -5.50
C LEU A 185 -14.19 3.55 -5.46
N ALA A 186 -13.99 4.25 -6.57
CA ALA A 186 -13.02 5.34 -6.71
C ALA A 186 -11.57 5.00 -6.32
N ALA A 187 -11.18 3.72 -6.36
CA ALA A 187 -9.79 3.33 -6.17
C ALA A 187 -8.93 3.89 -7.33
N LEU A 188 -7.83 4.59 -7.02
CA LEU A 188 -6.95 5.25 -8.00
C LEU A 188 -7.65 6.24 -8.97
N GLU A 189 -8.79 6.84 -8.58
CA GLU A 189 -9.61 7.67 -9.48
C GLU A 189 -8.82 8.78 -10.20
N ASN A 190 -7.95 9.50 -9.49
CA ASN A 190 -7.19 10.63 -10.03
C ASN A 190 -5.75 10.28 -10.45
N ASN A 191 -5.49 9.01 -10.80
CA ASN A 191 -4.21 8.63 -11.40
C ASN A 191 -4.08 9.19 -12.81
N THR A 192 -3.02 9.94 -13.14
CA THR A 192 -2.85 10.46 -14.52
C THR A 192 -1.81 9.68 -15.30
N THR A 193 -0.59 9.57 -14.76
CA THR A 193 0.59 8.96 -15.41
C THR A 193 1.32 7.95 -14.53
N GLY A 194 0.95 7.84 -13.26
CA GLY A 194 1.55 6.90 -12.31
C GLY A 194 1.38 5.46 -12.76
N GLY A 195 2.47 4.69 -12.74
CA GLY A 195 2.48 3.27 -13.14
C GLY A 195 2.77 2.33 -11.97
N GLY A 196 2.32 1.08 -12.10
CA GLY A 196 2.65 0.01 -11.16
C GLY A 196 2.00 0.16 -9.78
N ASN A 197 0.86 0.87 -9.67
CA ASN A 197 0.17 1.05 -8.39
C ASN A 197 -0.87 -0.06 -8.15
N THR A 198 -1.01 -0.49 -6.91
CA THR A 198 -2.07 -1.42 -6.47
C THR A 198 -2.93 -0.74 -5.40
N ALA A 199 -4.22 -0.53 -5.67
CA ALA A 199 -5.18 0.05 -4.77
C ALA A 199 -6.37 -0.88 -4.56
N THR A 200 -6.63 -1.27 -3.33
CA THR A 200 -7.73 -2.15 -2.96
C THR A 200 -8.49 -1.58 -1.76
N GLY A 201 -9.72 -1.13 -1.98
CA GLY A 201 -10.57 -0.49 -0.99
C GLY A 201 -11.28 0.74 -1.55
N LEU A 202 -12.28 1.22 -0.81
CA LEU A 202 -12.94 2.50 -1.09
C LEU A 202 -11.91 3.63 -1.01
N ASN A 203 -11.79 4.44 -2.07
CA ASN A 203 -10.91 5.61 -2.13
C ASN A 203 -9.42 5.31 -1.86
N ALA A 204 -8.98 4.05 -1.99
CA ALA A 204 -7.56 3.73 -1.86
C ALA A 204 -6.77 4.42 -2.98
N LEU A 205 -5.69 5.15 -2.63
CA LEU A 205 -4.89 5.94 -3.59
C LEU A 205 -5.71 6.94 -4.44
N LEU A 206 -6.83 7.48 -3.90
CA LEU A 206 -7.75 8.34 -4.65
C LEU A 206 -7.06 9.51 -5.37
N PHE A 207 -6.13 10.17 -4.68
CA PHE A 207 -5.38 11.32 -5.20
C PHE A 207 -3.92 10.96 -5.45
N ASN A 208 -3.66 10.14 -6.47
CA ASN A 208 -2.31 9.76 -6.90
C ASN A 208 -1.95 10.33 -8.27
N THR A 209 -1.46 11.57 -8.40
CA THR A 209 -1.33 12.17 -9.73
C THR A 209 -0.25 11.50 -10.60
N THR A 210 0.97 11.36 -10.08
CA THR A 210 2.13 10.80 -10.82
C THR A 210 2.91 9.74 -10.04
N GLY A 211 2.55 9.49 -8.77
CA GLY A 211 3.20 8.50 -7.93
C GLY A 211 3.18 7.09 -8.55
N SER A 212 4.29 6.36 -8.42
CA SER A 212 4.47 5.03 -8.99
C SER A 212 4.84 4.00 -7.92
N SER A 213 4.54 2.73 -8.21
CA SER A 213 4.93 1.60 -7.37
C SER A 213 4.37 1.65 -5.95
N ASN A 214 3.19 2.25 -5.75
CA ASN A 214 2.54 2.31 -4.46
C ASN A 214 1.55 1.15 -4.28
N THR A 215 1.48 0.60 -3.07
CA THR A 215 0.48 -0.41 -2.68
C THR A 215 -0.38 0.14 -1.55
N ALA A 216 -1.69 0.22 -1.75
CA ALA A 216 -2.68 0.67 -0.77
C ALA A 216 -3.79 -0.38 -0.64
N THR A 217 -3.97 -0.92 0.57
CA THR A 217 -5.03 -1.88 0.88
C THR A 217 -5.75 -1.46 2.14
N GLY A 218 -7.02 -1.06 2.00
CA GLY A 218 -7.84 -0.50 3.06
C GLY A 218 -8.72 0.64 2.55
N VAL A 219 -9.74 1.00 3.32
CA VAL A 219 -10.53 2.21 3.05
C VAL A 219 -9.62 3.42 3.29
N GLU A 220 -9.53 4.30 2.29
CA GLU A 220 -8.74 5.55 2.35
C GLU A 220 -7.25 5.32 2.66
N ALA A 221 -6.75 4.10 2.44
CA ALA A 221 -5.32 3.81 2.49
C ALA A 221 -4.60 4.65 1.44
N LEU A 222 -3.58 5.40 1.86
CA LEU A 222 -2.77 6.24 1.00
C LEU A 222 -3.61 7.25 0.18
N LEU A 223 -4.72 7.74 0.76
CA LEU A 223 -5.74 8.58 0.13
C LEU A 223 -5.14 9.74 -0.69
N HIS A 224 -4.21 10.48 -0.09
CA HIS A 224 -3.43 11.53 -0.74
C HIS A 224 -2.01 11.05 -0.98
N ASN A 225 -1.63 10.93 -2.26
CA ASN A 225 -0.28 10.58 -2.71
C ASN A 225 0.09 11.30 -4.02
N ASP A 226 0.26 12.62 -3.98
CA ASP A 226 0.45 13.42 -5.20
C ASP A 226 1.53 12.82 -6.12
N ASN A 227 2.74 12.64 -5.57
CA ASN A 227 3.92 12.17 -6.30
C ASN A 227 4.78 11.14 -5.52
N GLY A 228 4.32 10.67 -4.34
CA GLY A 228 5.09 9.71 -3.54
C GLY A 228 5.28 8.38 -4.28
N ILE A 229 6.43 7.74 -4.06
CA ILE A 229 6.80 6.48 -4.73
C ILE A 229 7.10 5.38 -3.72
N ASN A 230 6.90 4.13 -4.13
CA ASN A 230 7.27 2.94 -3.33
C ASN A 230 6.65 2.88 -1.93
N ASN A 231 5.47 3.47 -1.72
CA ASN A 231 4.81 3.41 -0.42
C ASN A 231 3.93 2.16 -0.31
N ALA A 232 3.89 1.56 0.88
CA ALA A 232 3.06 0.41 1.20
C ALA A 232 2.15 0.71 2.40
N ALA A 233 0.85 0.86 2.16
CA ALA A 233 -0.17 1.19 3.15
C ALA A 233 -1.19 0.06 3.31
N PHE A 234 -1.27 -0.52 4.50
CA PHE A 234 -2.15 -1.64 4.84
C PHE A 234 -2.99 -1.30 6.08
N GLY A 235 -4.26 -0.99 5.88
CA GLY A 235 -5.19 -0.60 6.94
C GLY A 235 -6.07 0.58 6.55
N VAL A 236 -7.12 0.81 7.33
CA VAL A 236 -7.96 2.01 7.16
C VAL A 236 -7.14 3.24 7.51
N ASP A 237 -7.14 4.25 6.63
CA ASP A 237 -6.39 5.50 6.77
C ASP A 237 -4.87 5.33 6.97
N ALA A 238 -4.31 4.16 6.63
CA ALA A 238 -2.86 3.98 6.68
C ALA A 238 -2.21 4.94 5.68
N LEU A 239 -1.29 5.78 6.15
CA LEU A 239 -0.53 6.74 5.34
C LEU A 239 -1.40 7.73 4.53
N ALA A 240 -2.61 8.05 5.02
CA ALA A 240 -3.63 8.77 4.25
C ALA A 240 -3.22 10.19 3.77
N SER A 241 -2.32 10.88 4.47
CA SER A 241 -1.90 12.25 4.12
C SER A 241 -0.44 12.31 3.65
N ASN A 242 -0.09 11.57 2.60
CA ASN A 242 1.28 11.52 2.06
C ASN A 242 1.48 12.34 0.78
N SER A 243 1.82 13.62 0.86
CA SER A 243 1.95 14.44 -0.36
C SER A 243 3.06 13.93 -1.32
N SER A 244 4.29 13.74 -0.82
CA SER A 244 5.41 13.31 -1.68
C SER A 244 6.44 12.39 -1.01
N GLY A 245 6.17 11.92 0.21
CA GLY A 245 7.05 10.96 0.88
C GLY A 245 7.19 9.66 0.09
N GLY A 246 8.39 9.10 0.05
CA GLY A 246 8.72 7.85 -0.62
C GLY A 246 9.23 6.77 0.32
N ASP A 247 9.15 5.53 -0.13
CA ASP A 247 9.71 4.35 0.55
C ASP A 247 9.18 4.15 1.98
N ASN A 248 7.93 4.54 2.24
CA ASN A 248 7.29 4.36 3.55
C ASN A 248 6.45 3.07 3.62
N THR A 249 6.49 2.38 4.75
CA THR A 249 5.62 1.22 5.05
C THR A 249 4.73 1.55 6.25
N ALA A 250 3.41 1.55 6.07
CA ALA A 250 2.42 1.74 7.11
C ALA A 250 1.50 0.50 7.19
N SER A 251 1.53 -0.21 8.31
CA SER A 251 0.68 -1.39 8.55
C SER A 251 -0.09 -1.24 9.85
N GLY A 252 -1.39 -1.03 9.77
CA GLY A 252 -2.27 -0.76 10.89
C GLY A 252 -3.21 0.41 10.59
N THR A 253 -4.36 0.42 11.27
CA THR A 253 -5.32 1.52 11.14
C THR A 253 -4.69 2.83 11.62
N VAL A 254 -4.73 3.85 10.76
CA VAL A 254 -4.19 5.19 10.98
C VAL A 254 -2.67 5.21 11.31
N ALA A 255 -1.94 4.19 10.85
CA ALA A 255 -0.47 4.18 10.93
C ALA A 255 0.10 5.23 9.96
N LEU A 256 1.07 6.02 10.42
CA LEU A 256 1.81 7.01 9.63
C LEU A 256 0.91 8.06 8.92
N PHE A 257 -0.25 8.36 9.51
CA PHE A 257 -1.33 9.14 8.89
C PHE A 257 -0.92 10.50 8.32
N SER A 258 -0.08 11.27 9.04
CA SER A 258 0.20 12.69 8.71
C SER A 258 1.48 12.93 7.88
N ASN A 259 2.06 11.89 7.28
CA ASN A 259 3.40 11.95 6.66
C ASN A 259 3.45 12.78 5.39
N THR A 260 3.68 14.09 5.47
CA THR A 260 3.66 14.94 4.27
C THR A 260 4.80 14.67 3.28
N THR A 261 6.04 14.61 3.76
CA THR A 261 7.26 14.48 2.91
C THR A 261 8.34 13.57 3.50
N GLY A 262 8.07 12.93 4.63
CA GLY A 262 9.02 12.00 5.25
C GLY A 262 9.24 10.76 4.38
N ASN A 263 10.48 10.29 4.35
CA ASN A 263 10.89 9.09 3.61
C ASN A 263 11.38 7.99 4.54
N ASP A 264 11.40 6.76 4.05
CA ASP A 264 12.05 5.61 4.71
C ASP A 264 11.49 5.32 6.11
N ASN A 265 10.20 5.60 6.36
CA ASN A 265 9.56 5.31 7.64
C ASN A 265 8.82 3.97 7.60
N THR A 266 8.99 3.17 8.65
CA THR A 266 8.23 1.94 8.88
C THR A 266 7.37 2.07 10.12
N ALA A 267 6.05 2.03 9.97
CA ALA A 267 5.07 2.08 11.04
C ALA A 267 4.24 0.78 11.04
N THR A 268 4.23 0.05 12.15
CA THR A 268 3.43 -1.17 12.33
C THR A 268 2.67 -1.12 13.64
N GLY A 269 1.35 -1.03 13.58
CA GLY A 269 0.45 -0.93 14.73
C GLY A 269 -0.53 0.24 14.60
N PHE A 270 -1.61 0.18 15.39
CA PHE A 270 -2.59 1.27 15.46
C PHE A 270 -1.93 2.58 15.91
N GLU A 271 -2.09 3.63 15.10
CA GLU A 271 -1.52 4.97 15.32
C GLU A 271 0.01 5.01 15.53
N ALA A 272 0.76 4.02 15.04
CA ALA A 272 2.21 4.11 15.00
C ALA A 272 2.65 5.27 14.08
N LEU A 273 3.55 6.13 14.53
CA LEU A 273 4.04 7.33 13.80
C LEU A 273 2.94 8.29 13.30
N TYR A 274 1.77 8.33 13.96
CA TYR A 274 0.60 9.09 13.51
C TYR A 274 0.88 10.54 13.06
N ASN A 275 1.68 11.30 13.84
CA ASN A 275 1.94 12.73 13.59
C ASN A 275 3.23 13.00 12.78
N ASN A 276 3.91 11.99 12.23
CA ASN A 276 5.13 12.22 11.46
C ASN A 276 4.81 13.10 10.27
N THR A 277 5.49 14.24 10.08
CA THR A 277 5.25 15.11 8.93
C THR A 277 6.41 15.03 7.94
N ILE A 278 7.64 15.27 8.42
CA ILE A 278 8.85 15.29 7.59
C ILE A 278 9.96 14.37 8.11
N GLY A 279 9.73 13.72 9.26
CA GLY A 279 10.71 12.82 9.85
C GLY A 279 11.07 11.66 8.90
N THR A 280 12.34 11.25 8.91
CA THR A 280 12.91 10.23 8.03
C THR A 280 13.55 9.10 8.82
N ASP A 281 13.66 7.92 8.22
CA ASP A 281 14.36 6.75 8.79
C ASP A 281 13.80 6.31 10.17
N ASN A 282 12.50 6.47 10.41
CA ASN A 282 11.90 6.05 11.68
C ASN A 282 11.29 4.65 11.57
N THR A 283 11.56 3.78 12.55
CA THR A 283 10.91 2.49 12.71
C THR A 283 10.07 2.49 13.99
N ALA A 284 8.75 2.32 13.86
CA ALA A 284 7.80 2.28 14.97
C ALA A 284 6.95 1.01 14.92
N GLY A 285 7.14 0.12 15.90
CA GLY A 285 6.36 -1.09 16.08
C GLY A 285 5.56 -1.06 17.40
N GLY A 286 4.24 -1.12 17.31
CA GLY A 286 3.32 -1.19 18.44
C GLY A 286 2.28 -0.07 18.47
N PHE A 287 1.23 -0.26 19.28
CA PHE A 287 0.19 0.76 19.50
C PHE A 287 0.82 2.08 19.96
N GLN A 288 0.60 3.16 19.19
CA GLN A 288 1.08 4.51 19.48
C GLN A 288 2.62 4.63 19.68
N ALA A 289 3.41 3.75 19.07
CA ALA A 289 4.86 3.93 19.03
C ALA A 289 5.19 5.17 18.19
N LEU A 290 6.07 6.06 18.70
CA LEU A 290 6.44 7.35 18.08
C LEU A 290 5.23 8.25 17.71
N PHE A 291 4.12 8.15 18.44
CA PHE A 291 2.85 8.82 18.10
C PHE A 291 2.95 10.32 17.81
N LYS A 292 3.75 11.08 18.58
CA LYS A 292 3.91 12.54 18.42
C LYS A 292 5.13 12.96 17.59
N ASN A 293 5.87 12.03 16.97
CA ASN A 293 7.04 12.40 16.17
C ASN A 293 6.58 13.30 15.03
N THR A 294 7.21 14.47 14.84
CA THR A 294 6.88 15.37 13.74
C THR A 294 8.05 15.45 12.77
N THR A 295 9.26 15.76 13.28
CA THR A 295 10.47 15.97 12.49
C THR A 295 11.67 15.15 12.97
N GLY A 296 11.51 14.32 14.00
CA GLY A 296 12.58 13.47 14.51
C GLY A 296 12.96 12.40 13.47
N ASN A 297 14.26 12.17 13.31
CA ASN A 297 14.80 11.21 12.34
C ASN A 297 15.51 10.05 13.04
N ASN A 298 15.66 8.93 12.35
CA ASN A 298 16.50 7.81 12.79
C ASN A 298 16.09 7.24 14.16
N ASN A 299 14.80 7.24 14.49
CA ASN A 299 14.31 6.67 15.75
C ASN A 299 13.83 5.23 15.54
N THR A 300 14.18 4.34 16.47
CA THR A 300 13.64 2.97 16.56
C THR A 300 12.82 2.84 17.84
N ALA A 301 11.51 2.65 17.71
CA ALA A 301 10.57 2.43 18.81
C ALA A 301 9.87 1.09 18.64
N SER A 302 10.06 0.17 19.57
CA SER A 302 9.38 -1.14 19.56
C SER A 302 8.72 -1.39 20.91
N GLY A 303 7.39 -1.30 20.94
CA GLY A 303 6.55 -1.49 22.12
C GLY A 303 5.39 -0.50 22.14
N LYS A 304 4.31 -0.87 22.84
CA LYS A 304 3.17 0.04 23.04
C LYS A 304 3.64 1.34 23.71
N GLY A 305 3.39 2.48 23.08
CA GLY A 305 3.76 3.81 23.56
C GLY A 305 5.27 4.08 23.66
N ALA A 306 6.12 3.27 23.01
CA ALA A 306 7.55 3.55 22.97
C ALA A 306 7.81 4.89 22.23
N LEU A 307 8.58 5.79 22.84
CA LEU A 307 8.82 7.16 22.36
C LEU A 307 7.55 7.97 22.01
N ALA A 308 6.40 7.66 22.64
CA ALA A 308 5.12 8.24 22.25
C ALA A 308 5.09 9.79 22.26
N ASN A 309 5.88 10.43 23.12
CA ASN A 309 5.94 11.90 23.21
C ASN A 309 7.15 12.54 22.49
N ASN A 310 7.99 11.75 21.81
CA ASN A 310 9.09 12.32 21.02
C ASN A 310 8.52 13.15 19.88
N THR A 311 8.93 14.40 19.74
CA THR A 311 8.48 15.31 18.68
C THR A 311 9.58 15.54 17.65
N THR A 312 10.76 15.98 18.10
CA THR A 312 11.88 16.35 17.21
C THR A 312 13.18 15.63 17.51
N GLY A 313 13.23 14.85 18.60
CA GLY A 313 14.42 14.08 18.97
C GLY A 313 14.76 13.03 17.92
N GLY A 314 16.04 12.84 17.64
CA GLY A 314 16.53 11.88 16.66
C GLY A 314 17.54 10.88 17.22
N ASN A 315 17.82 9.83 16.46
CA ASN A 315 18.77 8.78 16.82
C ASN A 315 18.46 8.09 18.17
N ASN A 316 17.18 7.95 18.52
CA ASN A 316 16.77 7.28 19.75
C ASN A 316 16.37 5.83 19.50
N VAL A 317 16.79 4.93 20.38
CA VAL A 317 16.37 3.54 20.41
C VAL A 317 15.54 3.31 21.67
N ALA A 318 14.30 2.87 21.53
CA ALA A 318 13.40 2.55 22.63
C ALA A 318 12.74 1.19 22.44
N LEU A 319 13.06 0.25 23.33
CA LEU A 319 12.59 -1.14 23.24
C LEU A 319 11.85 -1.53 24.52
N GLY A 320 10.54 -1.68 24.44
CA GLY A 320 9.65 -2.07 25.55
C GLY A 320 8.37 -1.23 25.63
N LEU A 321 7.38 -1.73 26.38
CA LEU A 321 6.16 -0.99 26.71
C LEU A 321 6.53 0.32 27.44
N GLY A 322 6.15 1.47 26.87
CA GLY A 322 6.42 2.79 27.45
C GLY A 322 7.90 3.18 27.51
N ALA A 323 8.79 2.49 26.79
CA ALA A 323 10.21 2.86 26.75
C ALA A 323 10.38 4.27 26.16
N GLY A 324 11.06 5.17 26.88
CA GLY A 324 11.31 6.54 26.45
C GLY A 324 10.06 7.41 26.35
N SER A 325 8.94 7.03 26.97
CA SER A 325 7.67 7.75 26.81
C SER A 325 7.68 9.20 27.29
N ASN A 326 8.64 9.61 28.14
CA ASN A 326 8.77 10.99 28.58
C ASN A 326 9.68 11.84 27.68
N LEU A 327 10.44 11.22 26.77
CA LEU A 327 11.35 11.92 25.88
C LEU A 327 10.55 12.79 24.90
N THR A 328 10.94 14.06 24.74
CA THR A 328 10.27 14.99 23.81
C THR A 328 11.20 15.45 22.69
N THR A 329 12.36 15.99 23.03
CA THR A 329 13.29 16.60 22.05
C THR A 329 14.71 16.01 22.13
N GLY A 330 14.97 15.21 23.17
CA GLY A 330 16.27 14.60 23.40
C GLY A 330 16.67 13.61 22.30
N SER A 331 17.97 13.51 22.06
CA SER A 331 18.53 12.73 20.94
C SER A 331 19.64 11.80 21.41
N ASN A 332 19.94 10.76 20.62
CA ASN A 332 21.02 9.80 20.86
C ASN A 332 20.84 8.99 22.16
N ASN A 333 19.59 8.64 22.52
CA ASN A 333 19.31 7.84 23.71
C ASN A 333 19.08 6.37 23.37
N ILE A 334 19.46 5.48 24.29
CA ILE A 334 19.13 4.05 24.23
C ILE A 334 18.33 3.72 25.48
N ILE A 335 17.09 3.30 25.31
CA ILE A 335 16.13 3.11 26.40
C ILE A 335 15.49 1.73 26.27
N ILE A 336 15.90 0.79 27.13
CA ILE A 336 15.51 -0.62 27.00
C ILE A 336 14.84 -1.09 28.28
N GLY A 337 13.61 -1.59 28.13
CA GLY A 337 12.83 -2.21 29.19
C GLY A 337 11.42 -1.64 29.31
N THR A 338 10.54 -2.44 29.93
CA THR A 338 9.16 -2.02 30.25
C THR A 338 9.17 -0.89 31.26
N ASN A 339 8.48 0.20 30.91
CA ASN A 339 8.30 1.43 31.70
C ASN A 339 9.63 2.11 32.07
N VAL A 340 10.65 1.97 31.24
CA VAL A 340 11.87 2.79 31.35
C VAL A 340 11.61 4.09 30.60
N VAL A 341 11.07 5.09 31.29
CA VAL A 341 10.44 6.25 30.64
C VAL A 341 11.41 7.35 30.17
N GLY A 342 12.61 7.44 30.75
CA GLY A 342 13.55 8.54 30.53
C GLY A 342 13.06 9.90 31.07
N ASN A 343 13.84 10.95 30.82
CA ASN A 343 13.42 12.35 31.03
C ASN A 343 13.23 13.06 29.68
N SER A 344 12.52 14.19 29.69
CA SER A 344 12.17 14.94 28.47
C SER A 344 13.35 15.44 27.65
N SER A 345 14.43 15.83 28.33
CA SER A 345 15.65 16.37 27.72
C SER A 345 16.84 15.41 27.81
N ASP A 346 16.63 14.13 28.12
CA ASP A 346 17.71 13.15 28.10
C ASP A 346 18.38 13.18 26.72
N ALA A 347 19.71 13.30 26.67
CA ALA A 347 20.46 13.27 25.43
C ALA A 347 21.77 12.53 25.66
N TYR A 348 22.12 11.62 24.76
CA TYR A 348 23.32 10.76 24.89
C TYR A 348 23.26 9.84 26.12
N ILE A 349 22.06 9.41 26.54
CA ILE A 349 21.88 8.59 27.75
C ILE A 349 21.45 7.17 27.36
N THR A 350 22.12 6.19 27.98
CA THR A 350 21.70 4.78 27.96
C THR A 350 20.99 4.42 29.27
N ARG A 351 19.76 3.92 29.18
CA ARG A 351 18.95 3.40 30.29
C ARG A 351 18.53 1.97 29.98
N ILE A 352 18.89 1.04 30.86
CA ILE A 352 18.54 -0.38 30.70
C ILE A 352 17.91 -0.86 32.00
N GLY A 353 16.64 -1.27 31.94
CA GLY A 353 15.86 -1.71 33.09
C GLY A 353 15.32 -0.56 33.95
N SER A 354 14.46 -0.93 34.89
CA SER A 354 13.85 -0.08 35.91
C SER A 354 14.32 -0.48 37.31
N SER A 355 13.79 0.16 38.35
CA SER A 355 14.08 -0.17 39.75
C SER A 355 13.63 -1.58 40.18
N THR A 356 12.94 -2.32 39.32
CA THR A 356 12.46 -3.68 39.62
C THR A 356 13.51 -4.77 39.36
N GLN A 357 14.52 -4.50 38.54
CA GLN A 357 15.58 -5.47 38.25
C GLN A 357 16.53 -5.62 39.44
N LYS A 358 16.71 -6.87 39.90
CA LYS A 358 17.57 -7.20 41.06
C LYS A 358 19.02 -7.55 40.68
N LYS A 359 19.26 -7.96 39.43
CA LYS A 359 20.56 -8.43 38.93
C LYS A 359 20.69 -8.05 37.47
N THR A 360 21.92 -7.75 37.03
CA THR A 360 22.26 -7.47 35.63
C THR A 360 23.38 -8.41 35.20
N PHE A 361 23.15 -9.20 34.14
CA PHE A 361 24.13 -10.12 33.58
C PHE A 361 24.58 -9.61 32.22
N ILE A 362 25.87 -9.27 32.09
CA ILE A 362 26.48 -8.83 30.84
C ILE A 362 27.61 -9.80 30.51
N GLY A 363 27.49 -10.46 29.36
CA GLY A 363 28.51 -11.38 28.86
C GLY A 363 29.87 -10.68 28.75
N GLY A 364 30.94 -11.37 29.18
CA GLY A 364 32.30 -10.82 29.14
C GLY A 364 32.69 -9.94 30.34
N ILE A 365 31.78 -9.64 31.27
CA ILE A 365 32.10 -8.91 32.51
C ILE A 365 32.36 -9.87 33.68
N SER A 366 31.36 -10.68 34.05
CA SER A 366 31.47 -11.55 35.23
C SER A 366 32.51 -12.65 35.04
N GLY A 367 33.43 -12.79 36.00
CA GLY A 367 34.47 -13.81 36.00
C GLY A 367 35.56 -13.63 34.93
N LYS A 368 35.68 -12.45 34.31
CA LYS A 368 36.71 -12.14 33.30
C LYS A 368 37.72 -11.12 33.85
N THR A 369 39.02 -11.45 33.79
CA THR A 369 40.10 -10.54 34.19
C THR A 369 40.54 -9.67 33.01
N VAL A 370 40.73 -8.37 33.25
CA VAL A 370 41.24 -7.42 32.25
C VAL A 370 42.63 -6.94 32.69
N ALA A 371 43.67 -7.35 31.96
CA ALA A 371 45.08 -7.11 32.36
C ALA A 371 45.49 -5.63 32.38
N ASN A 372 44.87 -4.78 31.55
CA ASN A 372 45.13 -3.34 31.45
C ASN A 372 43.89 -2.51 31.83
N GLY A 373 43.03 -3.03 32.70
CA GLY A 373 41.74 -2.40 33.05
C GLY A 373 41.89 -1.25 34.05
N VAL A 374 40.97 -0.28 33.99
CA VAL A 374 40.77 0.74 35.03
C VAL A 374 39.55 0.32 35.86
N GLY A 375 39.65 0.42 37.19
CA GLY A 375 38.52 0.16 38.08
C GLY A 375 37.35 1.10 37.80
N VAL A 376 36.15 0.54 37.65
CA VAL A 376 34.93 1.32 37.50
C VAL A 376 34.29 1.60 38.85
N ILE A 377 33.67 2.76 38.99
CA ILE A 377 32.89 3.17 40.16
C ILE A 377 31.46 3.46 39.76
N ILE A 378 30.55 3.44 40.73
CA ILE A 378 29.18 3.90 40.58
C ILE A 378 29.03 5.14 41.48
N ASN A 379 28.59 6.27 40.92
CA ASN A 379 28.33 7.47 41.73
C ASN A 379 26.94 7.43 42.39
N GLY A 380 26.60 8.44 43.19
CA GLY A 380 25.30 8.53 43.88
C GLY A 380 24.07 8.58 42.95
N ASN A 381 24.27 8.86 41.66
CA ASN A 381 23.20 8.86 40.64
C ASN A 381 23.10 7.52 39.89
N GLY A 382 23.83 6.48 40.31
CA GLY A 382 23.83 5.18 39.66
C GLY A 382 24.63 5.13 38.35
N GLN A 383 25.42 6.16 38.03
CA GLN A 383 26.23 6.21 36.81
C GLN A 383 27.54 5.44 37.00
N LEU A 384 27.83 4.53 36.08
CA LEU A 384 29.15 3.89 35.95
C LEU A 384 30.18 4.87 35.38
N GLY A 385 31.38 4.88 35.95
CA GLY A 385 32.48 5.71 35.49
C GLY A 385 33.83 5.22 35.98
N THR A 386 34.89 6.01 35.79
CA THR A 386 36.23 5.77 36.35
C THR A 386 36.70 6.99 37.12
N VAL A 387 37.68 6.81 37.99
CA VAL A 387 38.28 7.90 38.77
C VAL A 387 39.66 8.22 38.20
N GLN A 388 39.94 9.51 37.96
CA GLN A 388 41.27 9.96 37.55
C GLN A 388 42.10 10.35 38.77
N SER A 389 43.30 9.77 38.88
CA SER A 389 44.22 10.02 39.99
C SER A 389 45.59 10.44 39.46
N SER A 390 45.69 11.66 38.95
CA SER A 390 46.96 12.30 38.55
C SER A 390 47.18 13.57 39.36
N ALA A 391 48.44 13.90 39.66
CA ALA A 391 48.79 15.15 40.35
C ALA A 391 48.25 16.39 39.62
N ARG A 392 48.14 16.35 38.28
CA ARG A 392 47.57 17.44 37.47
C ARG A 392 46.10 17.75 37.76
N TYR A 393 45.38 16.80 38.37
CA TYR A 393 43.97 16.90 38.73
C TYR A 393 43.76 17.09 40.23
N LYS A 394 44.83 17.27 41.00
CA LYS A 394 44.80 17.40 42.46
C LYS A 394 45.50 18.69 42.85
N THR A 395 45.00 19.35 43.88
CA THR A 395 45.64 20.54 44.47
C THR A 395 45.99 20.24 45.93
N ALA A 396 46.80 21.11 46.56
CA ALA A 396 47.22 20.96 47.96
C ALA A 396 47.85 19.59 48.30
N ILE A 397 48.58 19.01 47.35
CA ILE A 397 49.31 17.75 47.54
C ILE A 397 50.46 18.01 48.51
N LYS A 398 50.34 17.53 49.74
CA LYS A 398 51.37 17.61 50.78
C LYS A 398 51.53 16.26 51.50
N PRO A 399 52.72 15.96 52.03
CA PRO A 399 52.92 14.81 52.91
C PRO A 399 51.93 14.81 54.08
N MET A 400 51.51 13.62 54.53
CA MET A 400 50.63 13.47 55.69
C MET A 400 51.38 13.53 57.03
N ASP A 401 52.72 13.55 57.01
CA ASP A 401 53.62 13.59 58.18
C ASP A 401 53.13 12.68 59.32
N LYS A 402 53.03 13.19 60.55
CA LYS A 402 52.61 12.42 61.74
C LYS A 402 51.20 11.81 61.62
N ALA A 403 50.34 12.32 60.74
CA ALA A 403 49.01 11.73 60.52
C ALA A 403 49.09 10.36 59.83
N SER A 404 50.20 10.03 59.16
CA SER A 404 50.42 8.69 58.59
C SER A 404 50.63 7.60 59.65
N GLU A 405 51.05 7.96 60.88
CA GLU A 405 51.21 7.01 61.98
C GLU A 405 49.85 6.42 62.43
N ALA A 406 48.79 7.24 62.41
CA ALA A 406 47.43 6.79 62.67
C ALA A 406 46.94 5.79 61.61
N LEU A 407 47.29 5.99 60.34
CA LEU A 407 47.00 5.03 59.26
C LEU A 407 47.73 3.70 59.46
N LEU A 408 48.99 3.72 59.92
CA LEU A 408 49.78 2.51 60.19
C LEU A 408 49.33 1.77 61.46
N ALA A 409 48.63 2.45 62.37
CA ALA A 409 48.06 1.85 63.57
C ALA A 409 46.74 1.09 63.31
N LEU A 410 46.14 1.27 62.12
CA LEU A 410 44.92 0.55 61.71
C LEU A 410 45.20 -0.95 61.64
N LYS A 411 44.26 -1.77 62.13
CA LYS A 411 44.38 -3.23 62.22
C LYS A 411 43.51 -3.91 61.15
N PRO A 412 44.10 -4.40 60.05
CA PRO A 412 43.35 -5.13 59.03
C PRO A 412 42.73 -6.40 59.62
N VAL A 413 41.48 -6.68 59.23
CA VAL A 413 40.75 -7.87 59.66
C VAL A 413 40.26 -8.66 58.45
N THR A 414 40.11 -9.96 58.65
CA THR A 414 39.29 -10.82 57.79
C THR A 414 37.92 -10.95 58.41
N PHE A 415 36.86 -10.77 57.63
CA PHE A 415 35.49 -10.90 58.13
C PHE A 415 34.60 -11.61 57.11
N ARG A 416 33.40 -11.97 57.54
CA ARG A 416 32.32 -12.45 56.69
C ARG A 416 31.10 -11.60 56.98
N TYR A 417 30.35 -11.24 55.95
CA TYR A 417 29.06 -10.60 56.17
C TYR A 417 28.10 -11.57 56.85
N LYS A 418 27.09 -11.02 57.54
CA LYS A 418 26.02 -11.83 58.13
C LYS A 418 25.32 -12.63 57.02
N GLU A 419 24.80 -13.80 57.36
CA GLU A 419 24.20 -14.76 56.41
C GLU A 419 23.05 -14.18 55.58
N GLU A 420 22.34 -13.19 56.13
CA GLU A 420 21.27 -12.44 55.46
C GLU A 420 21.77 -11.54 54.30
N LEU A 421 23.04 -11.13 54.35
CA LEU A 421 23.68 -10.23 53.39
C LEU A 421 24.60 -11.00 52.42
N ASP A 422 25.22 -12.09 52.88
CA ASP A 422 26.05 -12.98 52.06
C ASP A 422 25.80 -14.46 52.46
N PRO A 423 24.82 -15.12 51.83
CA PRO A 423 24.52 -16.53 52.09
C PRO A 423 25.69 -17.48 51.81
N ASP A 424 26.59 -17.08 50.90
CA ASP A 424 27.73 -17.88 50.46
C ASP A 424 28.95 -17.75 51.40
N LYS A 425 28.87 -16.88 52.42
CA LYS A 425 29.87 -16.68 53.49
C LYS A 425 31.30 -16.49 52.96
N ILE A 426 31.42 -15.70 51.90
CA ILE A 426 32.69 -15.45 51.21
C ILE A 426 33.59 -14.60 52.11
N PRO A 427 34.84 -15.04 52.42
CA PRO A 427 35.77 -14.25 53.22
C PRO A 427 36.11 -12.92 52.54
N GLN A 428 36.01 -11.83 53.31
CA GLN A 428 36.37 -10.48 52.90
C GLN A 428 37.55 -9.97 53.74
N PHE A 429 38.24 -8.95 53.22
CA PHE A 429 39.38 -8.30 53.88
C PHE A 429 39.08 -6.80 54.02
N GLY A 430 39.34 -6.21 55.18
CA GLY A 430 39.05 -4.78 55.39
C GLY A 430 39.43 -4.27 56.77
N LEU A 431 38.75 -3.19 57.17
CA LEU A 431 38.90 -2.52 58.46
C LEU A 431 37.51 -2.37 59.10
N ILE A 432 37.45 -2.31 60.43
CA ILE A 432 36.22 -2.05 61.19
C ILE A 432 36.06 -0.54 61.38
N ALA A 433 34.94 0.03 60.95
CA ALA A 433 34.74 1.48 60.93
C ALA A 433 34.87 2.11 62.33
N GLU A 434 34.33 1.45 63.36
CA GLU A 434 34.39 1.87 64.76
C GLU A 434 35.80 1.83 65.36
N GLU A 435 36.73 1.09 64.74
CA GLU A 435 38.13 1.07 65.12
C GLU A 435 38.96 2.13 64.36
N VAL A 436 38.50 2.54 63.17
CA VAL A 436 39.13 3.62 62.38
C VAL A 436 38.76 5.00 62.94
N GLU A 437 37.61 5.13 63.60
CA GLU A 437 37.13 6.40 64.19
C GLU A 437 37.86 6.79 65.48
N LYS A 438 38.47 5.83 66.19
CA LYS A 438 39.22 6.04 67.44
C LYS A 438 40.65 6.50 67.18
#